data_AF-A0A0G0GVA2-F1
#
_entry.id   AF-A0A0G0GVA2-F1
#
_cell.length_a   1.000
_cell.length_b   1.000
_cell.length_c   1.000
_cell.angle_alpha   90.00
_cell.angle_beta   90.00
_cell.angle_gamma   90.00
#
_symmetry.space_group_name_H-M   'P 1'
#
loop_
_entity.id
_entity.type
_entity.pdbx_description
1 polymer ?
#
loop_
_entity_poly.entity_id
_entity_poly.type
_entity_poly.pdbx_seq_one_letter_code
_entity_poly.pdbx_strand_id
1 'polypeptide(L)' 'MNIVFSDHSEIKIKQRKISKNIVIKTLISPDLIQLSYGGRQTAFKNFGKNFMAVTFVKENDDMVVITQHWVAKIKKK' A
#
# COMPACT_ATOMS: atom_id res chain seq x y z
N MET A 1 -0.72 -11.69 11.63
CA MET A 1 -0.77 -10.74 10.49
C MET A 1 0.61 -10.61 9.90
N ASN A 2 0.89 -11.31 8.80
CA ASN A 2 2.14 -11.13 8.06
C ASN A 2 1.95 -10.19 6.89
N ILE A 3 2.99 -9.43 6.56
CA ILE A 3 3.03 -8.58 5.36
C ILE A 3 4.00 -9.23 4.39
N VAL A 4 3.48 -9.70 3.26
CA VAL A 4 4.25 -10.38 2.21
C VAL A 4 4.35 -9.45 1.01
N PHE A 5 5.57 -9.24 0.50
CA PHE A 5 5.79 -8.45 -0.69
C PHE A 5 5.85 -9.38 -1.91
N SER A 6 5.00 -9.16 -2.90
CA SER A 6 5.12 -9.84 -4.19
C SER A 6 6.38 -9.38 -4.94
N ASP A 7 6.90 -10.21 -5.84
CA ASP A 7 8.05 -9.87 -6.70
C ASP A 7 7.84 -8.55 -7.43
N HIS A 8 6.62 -8.32 -7.93
CA HIS A 8 6.25 -7.06 -8.58
C HIS A 8 6.40 -5.87 -7.62
N SER A 9 5.91 -6.00 -6.39
CA SER A 9 6.01 -4.94 -5.38
C SER A 9 7.46 -4.65 -5.00
N GLU A 10 8.33 -5.66 -4.92
CA GLU A 10 9.73 -5.48 -4.59
C GLU A 10 10.49 -4.72 -5.68
N ILE A 11 10.23 -5.08 -6.95
CA ILE A 11 10.77 -4.36 -8.11
C ILE A 11 10.32 -2.90 -8.07
N LYS A 12 9.04 -2.63 -7.76
CA LYS A 12 8.52 -1.26 -7.65
C LYS A 12 9.11 -0.47 -6.48
N ILE A 13 9.41 -1.11 -5.34
CA ILE A 13 10.13 -0.48 -4.21
C ILE A 13 11.48 0.05 -4.69
N LYS A 14 12.25 -0.78 -5.41
CA LYS A 14 13.56 -0.40 -5.93
C LYS A 14 13.46 0.72 -6.97
N GLN A 15 12.56 0.58 -7.95
CA GLN A 15 12.38 1.57 -9.03
C GLN A 15 11.90 2.94 -8.50
N ARG A 16 10.97 2.95 -7.55
CA ARG A 16 10.34 4.18 -7.02
C ARG A 16 11.11 4.76 -5.83
N LYS A 17 12.22 4.13 -5.42
CA LYS A 17 13.02 4.49 -4.23
C LYS A 17 12.14 4.65 -2.98
N ILE A 18 11.19 3.72 -2.79
CA ILE A 18 10.28 3.73 -1.64
C ILE A 18 10.82 2.77 -0.58
N SER A 19 10.97 3.25 0.65
CA SER A 19 11.37 2.39 1.77
C SER A 19 10.26 1.41 2.15
N LYS A 20 10.61 0.13 2.33
CA LYS A 20 9.69 -0.91 2.85
C LYS A 20 9.03 -0.48 4.16
N ASN A 21 9.73 0.26 5.02
CA ASN A 21 9.21 0.75 6.30
C ASN A 21 8.01 1.70 6.10
N ILE A 22 8.02 2.53 5.06
CA ILE A 22 6.90 3.43 4.76
C ILE A 22 5.67 2.60 4.36
N VAL A 23 5.87 1.57 3.54
CA VAL A 23 4.80 0.65 3.12
C VAL A 23 4.19 -0.07 4.32
N ILE A 24 5.04 -0.61 5.20
CA ILE A 24 4.61 -1.30 6.41
C ILE A 24 3.83 -0.35 7.33
N LYS A 25 4.33 0.88 7.56
CA LYS A 25 3.61 1.90 8.35
C LYS A 25 2.25 2.25 7.77
N THR A 26 2.11 2.27 6.44
CA THR A 26 0.82 2.49 5.77
C THR A 26 -0.15 1.34 6.00
N LEU A 27 0.33 0.09 6.00
CA LEU A 27 -0.52 -1.08 6.22
C LEU A 27 -0.93 -1.28 7.68
N ILE A 28 -0.04 -0.98 8.63
CA ILE A 28 -0.31 -1.13 10.07
C ILE A 28 -1.27 -0.05 10.59
N SER A 29 -1.12 1.19 10.12
CA SER A 29 -1.92 2.33 10.57
C SER A 29 -2.30 3.20 9.37
N PRO A 30 -3.25 2.75 8.54
CA PRO A 30 -3.76 3.53 7.42
C PRO A 30 -4.69 4.64 7.92
N ASP A 31 -4.66 5.79 7.27
CA ASP A 31 -5.64 6.86 7.48
C ASP A 31 -6.95 6.56 6.75
N LEU A 32 -6.87 5.81 5.65
CA LEU A 32 -8.01 5.38 4.85
C LEU A 32 -7.72 4.04 4.18
N ILE A 33 -8.71 3.15 4.16
CA ILE A 33 -8.70 1.96 3.32
C ILE A 33 -9.86 2.07 2.33
N GLN A 34 -9.58 1.84 1.05
CA GLN A 34 -10.61 1.76 0.02
C GLN A 34 -10.60 0.40 -0.64
N LEU A 35 -11.80 -0.13 -0.90
CA LEU A 35 -11.97 -1.29 -1.76
C LEU A 35 -11.60 -0.92 -3.20
N SER A 36 -10.82 -1.77 -3.83
CA SER A 36 -10.42 -1.68 -5.23
C SER A 36 -11.02 -2.86 -6.01
N TYR A 37 -10.73 -2.92 -7.31
CA TYR A 37 -11.27 -3.95 -8.19
C TYR A 37 -10.69 -5.34 -7.87
N GLY A 38 -11.53 -6.38 -7.96
CA GLY A 38 -11.12 -7.78 -7.83
C GLY A 38 -10.65 -8.18 -6.43
N GLY A 39 -11.32 -7.72 -5.37
CA GLY A 39 -11.01 -8.09 -3.99
C GLY A 39 -9.77 -7.41 -3.40
N ARG A 40 -9.11 -6.55 -4.18
CA ARG A 40 -7.96 -5.74 -3.73
C ARG A 40 -8.42 -4.61 -2.83
N GLN A 41 -7.55 -4.20 -1.93
CA GLN A 41 -7.73 -3.04 -1.08
C GLN A 41 -6.56 -2.08 -1.28
N THR A 42 -6.81 -0.79 -1.16
CA THR A 42 -5.75 0.23 -1.14
C THR A 42 -5.78 0.96 0.19
N ALA A 43 -4.70 0.80 0.95
CA ALA A 43 -4.43 1.58 2.15
C ALA A 43 -3.74 2.89 1.76
N PHE A 44 -4.17 3.98 2.37
CA PHE A 44 -3.59 5.30 2.21
C PHE A 44 -3.11 5.82 3.56
N LYS A 45 -1.92 6.42 3.56
CA LYS A 45 -1.39 7.14 4.72
C LYS A 45 -0.77 8.46 4.27
N ASN A 46 -1.12 9.53 4.95
CA ASN A 46 -0.61 10.87 4.72
C ASN A 46 0.79 11.01 5.31
N PHE A 47 1.73 11.51 4.50
CA PHE A 47 3.08 11.89 4.94
C PHE A 47 3.31 13.39 4.74
N GLY A 48 2.26 14.19 4.96
CA GLY A 48 2.26 15.64 4.88
C GLY A 48 2.02 16.14 3.46
N LYS A 49 3.00 15.96 2.57
CA LYS A 49 2.94 16.47 1.19
C LYS A 49 2.18 15.55 0.25
N ASN A 50 2.38 14.25 0.40
CA ASN A 50 1.81 13.20 -0.44
C ASN A 50 1.25 12.09 0.45
N PHE A 51 0.33 11.32 -0.11
CA PHE A 51 -0.15 10.08 0.48
C PHE A 51 0.63 8.91 -0.10
N MET A 52 1.04 7.97 0.75
CA MET A 52 1.49 6.66 0.31
C MET A 52 0.25 5.80 0.06
N ALA A 53 0.03 5.39 -1.17
CA ALA A 53 -0.98 4.42 -1.56
C ALA A 53 -0.34 3.03 -1.64
N VAL A 54 -0.89 2.06 -0.93
CA VAL A 54 -0.43 0.66 -0.93
C VAL A 54 -1.60 -0.24 -1.27
N THR A 55 -1.54 -0.87 -2.44
CA THR A 55 -2.54 -1.84 -2.89
C THR A 55 -2.12 -3.24 -2.46
N PHE A 56 -2.99 -3.93 -1.74
CA PHE A 56 -2.77 -5.26 -1.22
C PHE A 56 -4.02 -6.13 -1.39
N VAL A 57 -3.84 -7.44 -1.30
CA VAL A 57 -4.93 -8.41 -1.11
C VAL A 57 -4.77 -9.00 0.28
N LYS A 58 -5.90 -9.22 0.95
CA LYS A 58 -5.92 -9.94 2.21
C LYS A 58 -6.24 -11.41 1.91
N GLU A 59 -5.30 -12.29 2.19
CA GLU A 59 -5.47 -13.74 2.07
C GLU A 59 -5.33 -14.34 3.47
N ASN A 60 -6.45 -14.76 4.06
CA ASN A 60 -6.50 -15.22 5.46
C ASN A 60 -5.92 -14.17 6.43
N ASP A 61 -4.81 -14.51 7.10
CA ASP A 61 -4.09 -13.65 8.04
C ASP A 61 -2.93 -12.86 7.40
N ASP A 62 -2.74 -13.01 6.09
CA ASP A 62 -1.65 -12.37 5.35
C ASP A 62 -2.13 -11.20 4.50
N MET A 63 -1.32 -10.15 4.47
CA MET A 63 -1.47 -9.02 3.56
C MET A 63 -0.42 -9.11 2.47
N VAL A 64 -0.85 -9.48 1.26
CA VAL A 64 0.02 -9.58 0.09
C VAL A 64 0.05 -8.25 -0.64
N VAL A 65 1.20 -7.57 -0.58
CA VAL A 65 1.43 -6.28 -1.23
C VAL A 65 1.64 -6.48 -2.73
N ILE A 66 0.80 -5.83 -3.52
CA ILE A 66 0.86 -5.87 -4.98
C ILE A 66 1.67 -4.68 -5.49
N THR A 67 1.34 -3.46 -5.05
CA THR A 67 2.03 -2.25 -5.50
C THR A 67 1.89 -1.10 -4.53
N GLN A 68 2.79 -0.13 -4.63
CA GLN A 68 2.85 1.04 -3.75
C GLN A 68 3.40 2.24 -4.48
N HIS A 69 2.79 3.41 -4.30
CA HIS A 69 3.20 4.64 -4.95
C HIS A 69 2.74 5.88 -4.18
N TRP A 70 3.41 7.00 -4.44
CA TRP A 70 2.99 8.30 -3.92
C TRP A 70 1.86 8.88 -4.76
N VAL A 71 0.86 9.45 -4.09
CA VAL A 71 -0.22 10.21 -4.73
C VAL A 71 -0.38 11.57 -4.03
N ALA A 72 -0.60 12.62 -4.81
CA ALA A 72 -0.76 13.97 -4.26
C ALA A 72 -2.13 14.20 -3.62
N LYS A 73 -3.17 13.54 -4.14
CA LYS A 73 -4.55 13.65 -3.66
C LYS A 73 -5.22 12.29 -3.70
N ILE A 74 -5.99 11.98 -2.65
CA ILE A 74 -6.88 10.83 -2.64
C ILE A 74 -8.29 11.31 -2.99
N LYS A 75 -8.94 10.65 -3.95
CA LYS A 75 -10.37 10.85 -4.17
C LYS A 75 -11.11 9.91 -3.23
N LYS A 76 -11.80 10.46 -2.22
CA LYS A 76 -12.80 9.69 -1.47
C LYS A 76 -13.95 9.43 -2.45
N LYS A 77 -14.16 8.16 -2.76
CA LYS A 77 -15.36 7.71 -3.48
C LYS A 77 -16.43 7.38 -2.46
#